data_AF-A0A965HYP3-F1
#
_entry.id   AF-A0A965HYP3-F1
#
_cell.length_a   1.000
_cell.length_b   1.000
_cell.length_c   1.000
_cell.angle_alpha   90.00
_cell.angle_beta   90.00
_cell.angle_gamma   90.00
#
_symmetry.space_group_name_H-M   'P 1'
#
loop_
_entity.id
_entity.type
_entity.pdbx_description
1 polymer ?
#
loop_
_entity_poly.entity_id
_entity_poly.type
_entity_poly.pdbx_seq_one_letter_code
_entity_poly.pdbx_strand_id
1 'polypeptide(L)'
;QKTTAVNRRMLREMTIVSSSGDSPLNTALPLAEAQIGIRVFNHGWEFQERDVELQGRIKTGQLKSLQNKSLVDFNQVEVTLGARIEIQIFEIEGGRPILSQQFFGQWAFLEYADPEFQMDRKSRVYLLHETLLDRAFDAILNEDMRGKLYDGLSIQQKADEAYYLEALSEDWDVLSGECAEVAALLPRAFGA
;
A
#
# COMPACT_ATOMS: atom_id res chain seq x y z
N GLN A 1 25.22 -56.35 -25.75
CA GLN A 1 24.85 -55.23 -26.65
C GLN A 1 24.45 -54.06 -25.74
N LYS A 2 25.34 -53.07 -25.55
CA LYS A 2 25.32 -51.71 -26.17
C LYS A 2 23.94 -51.05 -26.01
N THR A 3 23.79 -49.98 -25.22
CA THR A 3 24.59 -48.72 -25.26
C THR A 3 24.80 -48.17 -23.83
N THR A 4 25.99 -48.26 -23.21
CA THR A 4 27.03 -47.19 -23.04
C THR A 4 26.46 -45.79 -22.74
N ALA A 5 26.56 -45.33 -21.49
CA ALA A 5 27.66 -44.53 -20.90
C ALA A 5 27.28 -43.03 -20.92
N VAL A 6 27.35 -42.31 -19.80
CA VAL A 6 28.44 -41.40 -19.38
C VAL A 6 27.80 -40.59 -18.22
N ASN A 7 28.36 -40.30 -17.04
CA ASN A 7 29.73 -40.35 -16.54
C ASN A 7 29.74 -40.58 -15.02
N ARG A 8 30.78 -41.27 -14.58
CA ARG A 8 31.21 -41.37 -13.18
C ARG A 8 31.72 -40.00 -12.71
N ARG A 9 31.69 -39.80 -11.39
CA ARG A 9 32.36 -38.74 -10.59
C ARG A 9 31.75 -37.33 -10.68
N MET A 10 31.02 -36.97 -9.63
CA MET A 10 31.29 -35.70 -8.94
C MET A 10 31.78 -36.04 -7.54
N LEU A 11 33.09 -36.22 -7.44
CA LEU A 11 33.84 -36.12 -6.19
C LEU A 11 34.29 -34.67 -6.10
N ARG A 12 34.07 -34.08 -4.91
CA ARG A 12 34.38 -32.71 -4.45
C ARG A 12 33.20 -31.76 -4.52
N GLU A 13 32.47 -31.69 -3.39
CA GLU A 13 31.96 -30.41 -2.93
C GLU A 13 33.11 -29.42 -2.92
N MET A 14 32.94 -28.32 -3.63
CA MET A 14 33.89 -27.23 -3.64
C MET A 14 33.53 -26.29 -2.49
N THR A 15 34.00 -26.61 -1.28
CA THR A 15 33.93 -25.68 -0.16
C THR A 15 34.99 -24.61 -0.39
N ILE A 16 34.58 -23.47 -0.94
CA ILE A 16 35.42 -22.27 -0.99
C ILE A 16 35.49 -21.72 0.44
N VAL A 17 36.56 -22.04 1.15
CA VAL A 17 36.89 -21.37 2.41
C VAL A 17 37.89 -20.28 2.10
N SER A 18 37.46 -19.01 2.11
CA SER A 18 38.39 -17.88 2.05
C SER A 18 38.95 -17.63 3.45
N SER A 19 40.23 -17.95 3.66
CA SER A 19 40.93 -17.69 4.93
C SER A 19 41.44 -16.25 5.06
N SER A 20 41.09 -15.34 4.15
CA SER A 20 41.62 -13.97 4.10
C SER A 20 40.59 -12.87 3.83
N GLY A 21 39.28 -13.16 3.91
CA GLY A 21 38.22 -12.14 3.75
C GLY A 21 37.96 -11.64 2.33
N ASP A 22 38.93 -11.73 1.41
CA ASP A 22 38.74 -11.37 0.00
C ASP A 22 38.40 -12.60 -0.84
N SER A 23 37.09 -12.82 -1.04
CA SER A 23 36.57 -13.76 -2.02
C SER A 23 36.53 -13.12 -3.41
N PRO A 24 36.87 -13.81 -4.51
CA PRO A 24 36.61 -13.33 -5.88
C PRO A 24 35.09 -13.26 -6.20
N LEU A 25 34.24 -13.76 -5.30
CA LEU A 25 32.78 -13.58 -5.28
C LEU A 25 32.35 -12.45 -4.33
N ASN A 26 33.25 -11.54 -3.95
CA ASN A 26 32.90 -10.34 -3.20
C ASN A 26 32.08 -9.39 -4.11
N THR A 27 30.77 -9.61 -4.15
CA THR A 27 29.80 -8.73 -4.82
C THR A 27 29.44 -7.50 -3.99
N ALA A 28 30.11 -7.27 -2.85
CA ALA A 28 29.95 -6.05 -2.09
C ALA A 28 30.74 -4.91 -2.77
N LEU A 29 30.38 -4.61 -4.02
CA LEU A 29 30.67 -3.29 -4.56
C LEU A 29 29.89 -2.28 -3.71
N PRO A 30 30.52 -1.19 -3.23
CA PRO A 30 29.77 -0.15 -2.55
C PRO A 30 28.66 0.34 -3.50
N LEU A 31 27.44 0.45 -2.97
CA LEU A 31 26.35 1.07 -3.71
C LEU A 31 26.80 2.48 -4.10
N ALA A 32 26.46 2.89 -5.33
CA ALA A 32 26.67 4.27 -5.74
C ALA A 32 25.96 5.20 -4.74
N GLU A 33 26.54 6.37 -4.49
CA GLU A 33 25.89 7.38 -3.66
C GLU A 33 24.52 7.72 -4.25
N ALA A 34 23.51 7.81 -3.38
CA ALA A 34 22.17 8.18 -3.80
C ALA A 34 22.21 9.63 -4.33
N GLN A 35 21.64 9.82 -5.52
CA GLN A 35 21.51 11.14 -6.15
C GLN A 35 20.15 11.79 -5.83
N ILE A 36 19.17 10.96 -5.43
CA ILE A 36 17.79 11.36 -5.19
C ILE A 36 17.40 10.97 -3.77
N GLY A 37 16.71 11.88 -3.08
CA GLY A 37 16.10 11.66 -1.78
C GLY A 37 14.58 11.59 -1.89
N ILE A 38 13.96 10.79 -1.03
CA ILE A 38 12.51 10.70 -0.88
C ILE A 38 12.16 11.06 0.56
N ARG A 39 11.18 11.94 0.75
CA ARG A 39 10.56 12.24 2.04
C ARG A 39 9.08 11.93 1.97
N VAL A 40 8.57 11.33 3.03
CA VAL A 40 7.15 11.08 3.22
C VAL A 40 6.70 11.85 4.46
N PHE A 41 5.74 12.75 4.30
CA PHE A 41 5.11 13.45 5.42
C PHE A 41 3.74 12.86 5.66
N ASN A 42 3.48 12.51 6.93
CA ASN A 42 2.15 12.10 7.38
C ASN A 42 1.41 13.34 7.91
N HIS A 43 0.32 13.71 7.24
CA HIS A 43 -0.52 14.85 7.63
C HIS A 43 -1.62 14.46 8.62
N GLY A 44 -1.67 13.21 9.03
CA GLY A 44 -2.61 12.67 10.02
C GLY A 44 -3.67 11.76 9.43
N TRP A 45 -4.53 11.27 10.31
CA TRP A 45 -5.67 10.42 9.99
C TRP A 45 -6.82 10.72 10.96
N GLU A 46 -8.04 10.45 10.52
CA GLU A 46 -9.25 10.63 11.31
C GLU A 46 -10.26 9.51 11.08
N PHE A 47 -11.08 9.22 12.10
CA PHE A 47 -12.22 8.33 11.98
C PHE A 47 -13.50 9.14 12.11
N GLN A 48 -14.45 8.89 11.21
CA GLN A 48 -15.82 9.32 11.33
C GLN A 48 -16.71 8.09 11.46
N GLU A 49 -17.60 8.10 12.44
CA GLU A 49 -18.53 7.01 12.71
C GLU A 49 -19.95 7.45 12.38
N ARG A 50 -20.73 6.52 11.83
CA ARG A 50 -22.16 6.68 11.63
C ARG A 50 -22.85 5.40 12.09
N ASP A 51 -23.83 5.57 12.99
CA ASP A 51 -24.69 4.47 13.40
C ASP A 51 -25.49 3.95 12.20
N VAL A 52 -25.41 2.64 11.95
CA VAL A 52 -26.28 1.99 10.98
C VAL A 52 -27.55 1.59 11.72
N GLU A 53 -28.66 2.28 11.46
CA GLU A 53 -29.97 1.80 11.90
C GLU A 53 -30.22 0.43 11.26
N LEU A 54 -30.06 -0.63 12.05
CA LEU A 54 -30.55 -1.94 11.68
C LEU A 54 -32.05 -1.79 11.46
N GLN A 55 -32.50 -1.89 10.21
CA GLN A 55 -33.87 -2.26 9.91
C GLN A 55 -34.08 -3.70 10.41
N GLY A 56 -34.25 -3.85 11.71
CA GLY A 56 -34.77 -5.05 12.31
C GLY A 56 -36.10 -5.32 11.62
N ARG A 57 -36.17 -6.41 10.84
CA ARG A 57 -37.45 -6.99 10.47
C ARG A 57 -38.13 -7.41 11.77
N ILE A 58 -38.84 -6.48 12.39
CA ILE A 58 -39.82 -6.77 13.42
C ILE A 58 -40.93 -7.53 12.69
N LYS A 59 -40.82 -8.86 12.66
CA LYS A 59 -41.99 -9.70 12.45
C LYS A 59 -42.89 -9.47 13.65
N THR A 60 -43.89 -8.62 13.45
CA THR A 60 -45.02 -8.40 14.34
C THR A 60 -45.54 -9.74 14.86
N GLY A 61 -45.34 -10.02 16.16
CA GLY A 61 -46.06 -11.12 16.83
C GLY A 61 -45.38 -11.85 17.99
N GLN A 62 -44.10 -11.66 18.30
CA GLN A 62 -43.47 -12.39 19.42
C GLN A 62 -42.61 -11.49 20.30
N LEU A 63 -43.27 -10.59 21.04
CA LEU A 63 -42.69 -9.85 22.17
C LEU A 63 -43.24 -10.43 23.48
N LYS A 64 -42.95 -11.70 23.77
CA LYS A 64 -43.00 -12.24 25.13
C LYS A 64 -41.84 -13.22 25.32
N SER A 65 -40.98 -12.88 26.28
CA SER A 65 -39.84 -13.66 26.78
C SER A 65 -38.70 -13.95 25.81
N LEU A 66 -37.83 -12.96 25.60
CA LEU A 66 -36.40 -13.22 25.49
C LEU A 66 -35.68 -12.32 26.51
N GLN A 67 -35.61 -12.79 27.76
CA GLN A 67 -34.60 -12.35 28.74
C GLN A 67 -33.23 -12.97 28.41
N ASN A 68 -32.84 -12.95 27.13
CA ASN A 68 -31.58 -13.51 26.69
C ASN A 68 -30.72 -12.38 26.12
N LYS A 69 -29.46 -12.35 26.55
CA LYS A 69 -28.35 -11.48 26.12
C LYS A 69 -28.08 -11.45 24.60
N SER A 70 -28.98 -11.95 23.76
CA SER A 70 -28.77 -12.27 22.33
C SER A 70 -29.38 -11.26 21.35
N LEU A 71 -30.01 -10.19 21.85
CA LEU A 71 -30.57 -9.11 21.00
C LEU A 71 -29.67 -7.86 20.92
N VAL A 72 -28.49 -7.90 21.56
CA VAL A 72 -27.49 -6.81 21.53
C VAL A 72 -26.40 -7.08 20.46
N ASP A 73 -26.43 -8.25 19.81
CA ASP A 73 -25.30 -8.80 19.04
C ASP A 73 -25.16 -8.29 17.60
N PHE A 74 -25.94 -7.29 17.16
CA PHE A 74 -25.92 -6.86 15.75
C PHE A 74 -25.69 -5.37 15.53
N ASN A 75 -25.34 -4.58 16.55
CA ASN A 75 -25.01 -3.18 16.30
C ASN A 75 -23.82 -3.10 15.34
N GLN A 76 -24.08 -2.58 14.14
CA GLN A 76 -23.08 -2.28 13.13
C GLN A 76 -22.85 -0.77 13.12
N VAL A 77 -21.59 -0.38 13.05
CA VAL A 77 -21.19 1.02 12.88
C VAL A 77 -20.50 1.12 11.52
N GLU A 78 -20.95 2.07 10.71
CA GLU A 78 -20.23 2.45 9.50
C GLU A 78 -19.12 3.40 9.92
N VAL A 79 -17.89 3.02 9.60
CA VAL A 79 -16.70 3.77 9.94
C VAL A 79 -16.01 4.19 8.66
N THR A 80 -15.70 5.49 8.59
CA THR A 80 -14.90 6.09 7.53
C THR A 80 -13.57 6.52 8.15
N LEU A 81 -12.48 5.92 7.68
CA LEU A 81 -11.11 6.31 7.99
C LEU A 81 -10.58 7.21 6.87
N GLY A 82 -10.20 8.44 7.17
CA GLY A 82 -9.47 9.33 6.26
C GLY A 82 -7.99 9.44 6.63
N ALA A 83 -7.10 9.53 5.66
CA ALA A 83 -5.67 9.78 5.86
C ALA A 83 -5.09 10.64 4.74
N ARG A 84 -4.03 11.40 5.05
CA ARG A 84 -3.33 12.25 4.07
C ARG A 84 -1.82 12.08 4.21
N ILE A 85 -1.16 11.89 3.07
CA ILE A 85 0.31 11.84 2.99
C ILE A 85 0.81 12.82 1.93
N GLU A 86 2.09 13.19 2.04
CA GLU A 86 2.81 13.94 1.03
C GLU A 86 4.11 13.22 0.70
N ILE A 87 4.40 13.10 -0.59
CA ILE A 87 5.63 12.53 -1.11
C ILE A 87 6.42 13.65 -1.77
N GLN A 88 7.63 13.87 -1.27
CA GLN A 88 8.61 14.76 -1.87
C GLN A 88 9.79 13.96 -2.41
N ILE A 89 10.10 14.16 -3.69
CA ILE A 89 11.29 13.62 -4.35
C ILE A 89 12.17 14.79 -4.76
N PHE A 90 13.45 14.74 -4.42
CA PHE A 90 14.39 15.86 -4.62
C PHE A 90 15.80 15.38 -4.92
N GLU A 91 16.58 16.21 -5.61
CA GLU A 91 18.01 16.00 -5.81
C GLU A 91 18.77 16.23 -4.50
N ILE A 92 19.59 15.26 -4.08
CA ILE A 92 20.40 15.40 -2.86
C ILE A 92 21.43 16.51 -3.02
N GLU A 93 22.06 16.58 -4.19
CA GLU A 93 22.94 17.68 -4.56
C GLU A 93 22.09 18.91 -4.91
N GLY A 94 22.25 20.00 -4.16
CA GLY A 94 21.51 21.25 -4.40
C GLY A 94 20.08 21.29 -3.82
N GLY A 95 19.45 20.16 -3.49
CA GLY A 95 18.17 20.13 -2.78
C GLY A 95 16.96 20.51 -3.65
N ARG A 96 17.09 20.45 -4.98
CA ARG A 96 16.03 20.84 -5.91
C ARG A 96 14.84 19.87 -5.80
N PRO A 97 13.60 20.35 -5.57
CA PRO A 97 12.42 19.50 -5.62
C PRO A 97 12.13 19.07 -7.07
N ILE A 98 11.74 17.81 -7.23
CA ILE A 98 11.34 17.21 -8.52
C ILE A 98 9.85 16.88 -8.50
N LEU A 99 9.37 16.31 -7.39
CA LEU A 99 7.96 16.00 -7.16
C LEU A 99 7.60 16.45 -5.75
N SER A 100 6.46 17.11 -5.59
CA SER A 100 5.90 17.44 -4.27
C SER A 100 4.39 17.24 -4.29
N GLN A 101 3.95 15.99 -4.21
CA GLN A 101 2.55 15.62 -4.39
C GLN A 101 1.94 15.11 -3.10
N GLN A 102 0.72 15.57 -2.82
CA GLN A 102 -0.08 15.08 -1.72
C GLN A 102 -1.15 14.10 -2.18
N PHE A 103 -1.45 13.12 -1.33
CA PHE A 103 -2.43 12.10 -1.60
C PHE A 103 -3.40 11.99 -0.43
N PHE A 104 -4.67 11.86 -0.75
CA PHE A 104 -5.74 11.60 0.19
C PHE A 104 -6.23 10.17 -0.01
N GLY A 105 -6.49 9.50 1.11
CA GLY A 105 -7.11 8.19 1.12
C GLY A 105 -8.25 8.13 2.10
N GLN A 106 -9.30 7.42 1.72
CA GLN A 106 -10.45 7.13 2.54
C GLN A 106 -10.74 5.63 2.47
N TRP A 107 -11.10 5.04 3.62
CA TRP A 107 -11.59 3.67 3.71
C TRP A 107 -12.89 3.65 4.51
N ALA A 108 -13.99 3.31 3.85
CA ALA A 108 -15.28 3.04 4.46
C ALA A 108 -15.44 1.53 4.73
N PHE A 109 -15.84 1.16 5.95
CA PHE A 109 -16.05 -0.23 6.36
C PHE A 109 -17.08 -0.35 7.48
N LEU A 110 -17.67 -1.54 7.62
CA LEU A 110 -18.56 -1.86 8.74
C LEU A 110 -17.77 -2.51 9.90
N GLU A 111 -17.97 -2.00 11.11
CA GLU A 111 -17.56 -2.62 12.37
C GLU A 111 -18.77 -3.25 13.07
N TYR A 112 -18.58 -4.42 13.67
CA TYR A 112 -19.60 -5.09 14.49
C TYR A 112 -19.47 -4.68 15.97
N ALA A 113 -20.38 -5.11 16.83
CA ALA A 113 -20.24 -4.87 18.27
C ALA A 113 -19.18 -5.78 18.93
N ASP A 114 -18.92 -6.96 18.35
CA ASP A 114 -17.97 -7.94 18.90
C ASP A 114 -16.56 -7.76 18.32
N PRO A 115 -15.56 -7.32 19.11
CA PRO A 115 -14.23 -7.03 18.64
C PRO A 115 -13.39 -8.28 18.30
N GLU A 116 -13.79 -9.50 18.70
CA GLU A 116 -12.98 -10.71 18.47
C GLU A 116 -12.79 -11.07 16.99
N PHE A 117 -13.68 -10.58 16.11
CA PHE A 117 -13.65 -10.84 14.67
C PHE A 117 -13.28 -9.62 13.81
N GLN A 118 -12.79 -8.55 14.44
CA GLN A 118 -12.52 -7.29 13.76
C GLN A 118 -11.05 -7.00 13.62
N MET A 119 -10.67 -6.48 12.45
CA MET A 119 -9.37 -5.85 12.32
C MET A 119 -9.35 -4.58 13.16
N ASP A 120 -8.33 -4.45 14.00
CA ASP A 120 -8.18 -3.28 14.83
C ASP A 120 -7.99 -2.01 13.98
N ARG A 121 -8.47 -0.88 14.50
CA ARG A 121 -8.41 0.40 13.80
C ARG A 121 -6.98 0.86 13.50
N LYS A 122 -5.98 0.52 14.31
CA LYS A 122 -4.58 0.90 14.01
C LYS A 122 -4.07 0.15 12.79
N SER A 123 -4.37 -1.14 12.68
CA SER A 123 -4.07 -1.96 11.50
C SER A 123 -4.74 -1.38 10.25
N ARG A 124 -5.98 -0.88 10.36
CA ARG A 124 -6.65 -0.16 9.26
C ARG A 124 -5.91 1.12 8.84
N VAL A 125 -5.44 1.91 9.80
CA VAL A 125 -4.59 3.09 9.54
C VAL A 125 -3.33 2.68 8.77
N TYR A 126 -2.59 1.68 9.24
CA TYR A 126 -1.39 1.21 8.56
C TYR A 126 -1.67 0.76 7.12
N LEU A 127 -2.71 -0.05 6.92
CA LEU A 127 -3.10 -0.54 5.60
C LEU A 127 -3.51 0.58 4.64
N LEU A 128 -4.20 1.62 5.12
CA LEU A 128 -4.54 2.77 4.28
C LEU A 128 -3.28 3.55 3.85
N HIS A 129 -2.30 3.72 4.74
CA HIS A 129 -1.03 4.36 4.39
C HIS A 129 -0.23 3.53 3.38
N GLU A 130 -0.13 2.21 3.58
CA GLU A 130 0.52 1.31 2.63
C GLU A 130 -0.16 1.36 1.26
N THR A 131 -1.49 1.36 1.23
CA THR A 131 -2.26 1.47 -0.01
C THR A 131 -1.99 2.80 -0.71
N LEU A 132 -1.94 3.91 0.03
CA LEU A 132 -1.61 5.22 -0.55
C LEU A 132 -0.19 5.25 -1.13
N LEU A 133 0.80 4.73 -0.41
CA LEU A 133 2.18 4.68 -0.88
C LEU A 133 2.33 3.81 -2.12
N ASP A 134 1.73 2.61 -2.11
CA ASP A 134 1.73 1.68 -3.24
C ASP A 134 1.20 2.36 -4.52
N ARG A 135 0.00 2.97 -4.44
CA ARG A 135 -0.60 3.63 -5.60
C ARG A 135 0.12 4.90 -6.02
N ALA A 136 0.62 5.68 -5.07
CA ALA A 136 1.37 6.88 -5.39
C ALA A 136 2.69 6.57 -6.11
N PHE A 137 3.43 5.53 -5.67
CA PHE A 137 4.64 5.11 -6.37
C PHE A 137 4.35 4.44 -7.73
N ASP A 138 3.28 3.65 -7.84
CA ASP A 138 2.84 3.12 -9.14
C ASP A 138 2.51 4.25 -10.11
N ALA A 139 1.78 5.28 -9.68
CA ALA A 139 1.42 6.44 -10.51
C ALA A 139 2.62 7.25 -11.04
N ILE A 140 3.77 7.20 -10.38
CA ILE A 140 4.99 7.85 -10.91
C ILE A 140 5.41 7.18 -12.23
N LEU A 141 5.35 5.84 -12.29
CA LEU A 141 5.78 5.06 -13.45
C LEU A 141 4.65 4.72 -14.42
N ASN A 142 3.40 4.76 -13.95
CA ASN A 142 2.23 4.32 -14.68
C ASN A 142 1.24 5.47 -14.88
N GLU A 143 1.16 5.97 -16.11
CA GLU A 143 0.26 7.07 -16.49
C GLU A 143 -1.23 6.75 -16.30
N ASP A 144 -1.65 5.50 -16.51
CA ASP A 144 -3.05 5.08 -16.29
C ASP A 144 -3.41 5.12 -14.79
N MET A 145 -2.51 4.65 -13.92
CA MET A 145 -2.70 4.77 -12.47
C MET A 145 -2.70 6.24 -12.03
N ARG A 146 -1.80 7.05 -12.58
CA ARG A 146 -1.74 8.49 -12.32
C ARG A 146 -3.04 9.18 -12.70
N GLY A 147 -3.59 8.89 -13.87
CA GLY A 147 -4.88 9.41 -14.32
C GLY A 147 -6.01 9.03 -13.36
N LYS A 148 -6.06 7.76 -12.95
CA LYS A 148 -7.05 7.29 -11.97
C LYS A 148 -6.94 7.98 -10.61
N LEU A 149 -5.72 8.23 -10.13
CA LEU A 149 -5.53 8.98 -8.88
C LEU A 149 -5.88 10.45 -9.03
N TYR A 150 -5.58 11.07 -10.17
CA TYR A 150 -5.95 12.46 -10.45
C TYR A 150 -7.48 12.63 -10.49
N ASP A 151 -8.20 11.69 -11.10
CA ASP A 151 -9.66 11.73 -11.20
C ASP A 151 -10.39 11.24 -9.94
N GLY A 152 -9.69 10.59 -9.00
CA GLY A 152 -10.26 9.91 -7.84
C GLY A 152 -10.53 8.42 -8.08
N LEU A 153 -9.66 7.57 -7.53
CA LEU A 153 -9.72 6.12 -7.67
C LEU A 153 -10.61 5.49 -6.59
N SER A 154 -11.73 4.90 -7.01
CA SER A 154 -12.57 4.08 -6.13
C SER A 154 -12.27 2.58 -6.27
N ILE A 155 -12.05 1.89 -5.14
CA ILE A 155 -11.76 0.45 -5.09
C ILE A 155 -12.74 -0.25 -4.15
N GLN A 156 -13.59 -1.10 -4.70
CA GLN A 156 -14.45 -1.98 -3.90
C GLN A 156 -13.69 -3.29 -3.58
N GLN A 157 -13.41 -3.57 -2.30
CA GLN A 157 -12.80 -4.85 -1.91
C GLN A 157 -13.86 -5.94 -1.66
N LYS A 158 -14.87 -5.62 -0.86
CA LYS A 158 -15.98 -6.52 -0.47
C LYS A 158 -17.29 -5.73 -0.49
N ALA A 159 -18.44 -6.39 -0.27
CA ALA A 159 -19.73 -5.71 -0.27
C ALA A 159 -19.83 -4.54 0.74
N ASP A 160 -19.00 -4.59 1.77
CA ASP A 160 -18.99 -3.77 2.98
C ASP A 160 -17.67 -3.01 3.20
N GLU A 161 -16.73 -3.06 2.24
CA GLU A 161 -15.44 -2.36 2.33
C GLU A 161 -15.08 -1.68 1.01
N ALA A 162 -14.89 -0.36 1.06
CA ALA A 162 -14.55 0.47 -0.10
C ALA A 162 -13.45 1.48 0.23
N TYR A 163 -12.51 1.65 -0.71
CA TYR A 163 -11.48 2.67 -0.67
C TYR A 163 -11.76 3.76 -1.69
N TYR A 164 -11.35 4.97 -1.36
CA TYR A 164 -11.23 6.09 -2.29
C TYR A 164 -9.84 6.71 -2.12
N LEU A 165 -9.11 6.90 -3.21
CA LEU A 165 -7.74 7.41 -3.22
C LEU A 165 -7.63 8.51 -4.27
N GLU A 166 -6.96 9.61 -3.93
CA GLU A 166 -6.87 10.78 -4.82
C GLU A 166 -5.51 11.47 -4.70
N ALA A 167 -4.96 11.88 -5.83
CA ALA A 167 -3.86 12.84 -5.87
C ALA A 167 -4.44 14.25 -5.74
N LEU A 168 -4.07 14.97 -4.69
CA LEU A 168 -4.51 16.35 -4.45
C LEU A 168 -3.73 17.32 -5.36
N SER A 169 -3.88 17.18 -6.67
CA SER A 169 -3.31 18.06 -7.69
C SER A 169 -4.43 18.78 -8.43
N GLU A 170 -4.22 20.06 -8.72
CA GLU A 170 -5.15 20.85 -9.53
C GLU A 170 -4.77 20.85 -11.02
N ASP A 171 -3.54 20.44 -11.35
CA ASP A 171 -2.99 20.52 -12.70
C ASP A 171 -2.38 19.17 -13.12
N TRP A 172 -3.03 18.54 -14.12
CA TRP A 172 -2.61 17.27 -14.69
C TRP A 172 -1.25 17.35 -15.39
N ASP A 173 -0.99 18.45 -16.12
CA ASP A 173 0.22 18.60 -16.91
C ASP A 173 1.43 18.77 -15.99
N VAL A 174 1.26 19.50 -14.89
CA VAL A 174 2.30 19.62 -13.85
C VAL A 174 2.56 18.27 -13.19
N LEU A 175 1.52 17.59 -12.69
CA LEU A 175 1.68 16.27 -12.05
C LEU A 175 2.34 15.26 -12.99
N SER A 176 1.92 15.20 -14.25
CA SER A 176 2.49 14.30 -15.23
C SER A 176 3.91 14.65 -15.61
N GLY A 177 4.24 15.94 -15.71
CA GLY A 177 5.59 16.42 -15.95
C GLY A 177 6.55 16.04 -14.83
N GLU A 178 6.16 16.27 -13.58
CA GLU A 178 6.95 15.91 -12.40
C GLU A 178 7.16 14.39 -12.31
N CYS A 179 6.11 13.59 -12.53
CA CYS A 179 6.23 12.12 -12.55
C CYS A 179 7.15 11.63 -13.68
N ALA A 180 7.08 12.22 -14.87
CA ALA A 180 7.97 11.88 -15.98
C ALA A 180 9.43 12.23 -15.69
N GLU A 181 9.67 13.36 -15.02
CA GLU A 181 11.01 13.76 -14.57
C GLU A 181 11.58 12.75 -13.56
N VAL A 182 10.78 12.33 -12.57
CA VAL A 182 11.19 11.28 -11.62
C VAL A 182 11.46 9.96 -12.36
N ALA A 183 10.59 9.54 -13.28
CA ALA A 183 10.75 8.29 -14.02
C ALA A 183 12.05 8.26 -14.85
N ALA A 184 12.45 9.40 -15.43
CA ALA A 184 13.68 9.52 -16.19
C ALA A 184 14.96 9.34 -15.34
N LEU A 185 14.87 9.56 -14.02
CA LEU A 185 15.97 9.42 -13.06
C LEU A 185 16.09 8.00 -12.49
N LEU A 186 15.06 7.16 -12.65
CA LEU A 186 15.10 5.79 -12.17
C LEU A 186 15.96 4.90 -13.10
N PRO A 187 16.77 3.98 -12.54
CA PRO A 187 17.59 3.08 -13.36
C PRO A 187 16.73 2.33 -14.39
N ARG A 188 17.18 2.24 -15.65
CA ARG A 188 16.45 1.58 -16.75
C ARG A 188 16.06 0.11 -16.47
N ALA A 189 16.62 -0.52 -15.44
CA ALA A 189 16.19 -1.83 -14.95
C ALA A 189 14.73 -1.85 -14.42
N PHE A 190 14.13 -0.67 -14.20
CA PHE A 190 12.72 -0.51 -13.80
C PHE A 190 11.74 -0.28 -14.98
N GLY A 191 12.20 -0.45 -16.23
CA GLY A 191 11.33 -0.57 -17.41
C GLY A 191 11.47 0.59 -18.41
N ALA A 192 11.84 0.22 -19.64
CA ALA A 192 11.61 0.94 -20.88
C ALA A 192 11.17 -0.07 -21.94
#